data_AF-A0A176YVY2-F1
#
_entry.id   AF-A0A176YVY2-F1
#
_cell.length_a   1.000
_cell.length_b   1.000
_cell.length_c   1.000
_cell.angle_alpha   90.00
_cell.angle_beta   90.00
_cell.angle_gamma   90.00
#
_symmetry.space_group_name_H-M   'P 1'
#
loop_
_entity.id
_entity.type
_entity.pdbx_description
1 polymer ?
#
loop_
_entity_poly.entity_id
_entity_poly.type
_entity_poly.pdbx_seq_one_letter_code
_entity_poly.pdbx_strand_id
1 'polypeptide(L)'
;MRGETAKAAGEALLRRLRRLVARAATVERSDRKQLLALIDDIETTRHGLLRECAAIEGEMKQATTRATAIGAYLRNSQAGRGRRHN
;
A
#
# COMPACT_ATOMS: atom_id res chain seq x y z
N MET A 1 -1.77 -11.45 -10.25
CA MET A 1 -0.52 -10.86 -10.75
C MET A 1 -0.17 -9.48 -10.17
N ARG A 2 -0.68 -8.31 -10.62
CA ARG A 2 -0.19 -7.00 -10.11
C ARG A 2 -0.32 -6.79 -8.59
N GLY A 3 -1.42 -7.23 -7.98
CA GLY A 3 -1.60 -7.16 -6.52
C GLY A 3 -0.69 -8.11 -5.72
N GLU A 4 -0.38 -9.30 -6.26
CA GLU A 4 0.59 -10.22 -5.62
C GLU A 4 2.01 -9.69 -5.68
N THR A 5 2.39 -9.04 -6.79
CA THR A 5 3.71 -8.42 -6.92
C THR A 5 3.87 -7.21 -5.98
N ALA A 6 2.82 -6.39 -5.81
CA ALA A 6 2.84 -5.27 -4.87
C ALA A 6 2.91 -5.77 -3.40
N LYS A 7 2.15 -6.81 -3.07
CA LYS A 7 2.22 -7.46 -1.75
C LYS A 7 3.63 -8.00 -1.45
N ALA A 8 4.24 -8.66 -2.42
CA ALA A 8 5.62 -9.17 -2.28
C ALA A 8 6.65 -8.03 -2.11
N ALA A 9 6.48 -6.91 -2.82
CA ALA A 9 7.35 -5.74 -2.72
C ALA A 9 7.25 -5.08 -1.33
N GLY A 10 6.03 -4.82 -0.84
CA GLY A 10 5.80 -4.28 0.50
C GLY A 10 6.38 -5.18 1.61
N GLU A 11 6.16 -6.49 1.52
CA GLU A 11 6.73 -7.45 2.48
C GLU A 11 8.26 -7.50 2.45
N ALA A 12 8.87 -7.36 1.27
CA ALA A 12 10.33 -7.27 1.14
C ALA A 12 10.89 -6.00 1.80
N LEU A 13 10.22 -4.86 1.62
CA LEU A 13 10.57 -3.59 2.26
C LEU A 13 10.45 -3.66 3.79
N LEU A 14 9.37 -4.27 4.31
CA LEU A 14 9.20 -4.48 5.75
C LEU A 14 10.31 -5.38 6.34
N ARG A 15 10.67 -6.46 5.64
CA ARG A 15 11.80 -7.32 6.02
C ARG A 15 13.14 -6.57 5.98
N ARG A 16 13.34 -5.68 5.00
CA ARG A 16 14.52 -4.81 4.96
C ARG A 16 14.54 -3.86 6.15
N LEU A 17 13.43 -3.18 6.45
CA LEU A 17 13.35 -2.25 7.58
C LEU A 17 13.67 -2.94 8.91
N ARG A 18 13.10 -4.13 9.16
CA ARG A 18 13.42 -4.93 10.37
C ARG A 18 14.91 -5.23 10.48
N ARG A 19 15.56 -5.61 9.38
CA ARG A 19 17.01 -5.86 9.35
C ARG A 19 17.83 -4.59 9.63
N LEU A 20 17.42 -3.45 9.07
CA LEU A 20 18.09 -2.17 9.32
C LEU A 20 17.95 -1.72 10.77
N VAL A 21 16.76 -1.88 11.38
CA VAL A 21 16.55 -1.60 12.80
C VAL A 21 17.39 -2.51 13.69
N ALA A 22 17.48 -3.80 13.36
CA ALA A 22 18.36 -4.72 14.09
C ALA A 22 19.85 -4.31 13.96
N ARG A 23 20.28 -3.91 12.76
CA ARG A 23 21.63 -3.39 12.51
C ARG A 23 21.89 -2.10 13.28
N ALA A 24 20.89 -1.22 13.41
CA ALA A 24 21.00 0.02 14.16
C ALA A 24 21.40 -0.21 15.62
N ALA A 25 20.95 -1.32 16.22
CA ALA A 25 21.28 -1.68 17.59
C ALA A 25 22.75 -2.09 17.77
N THR A 26 23.46 -2.46 16.69
CA THR A 26 24.83 -2.96 16.75
C THR A 26 25.87 -1.96 16.24
N VAL A 27 25.46 -0.83 15.64
CA VAL A 27 26.39 0.18 15.12
C VAL A 27 27.07 0.93 16.26
N GLU A 28 28.39 1.04 16.18
CA GLU A 28 29.18 1.79 17.15
C GLU A 28 28.89 3.30 17.03
N ARG A 29 28.64 3.97 18.16
CA ARG A 29 28.30 5.41 18.17
C ARG A 29 29.39 6.32 17.61
N SER A 30 30.64 5.86 17.64
CA SER A 30 31.81 6.58 17.14
C SER A 30 31.91 6.53 15.61
N ASP A 31 31.30 5.54 14.96
CA ASP A 31 31.34 5.40 13.50
C ASP A 31 30.25 6.22 12.82
N ARG A 32 30.54 7.52 12.68
CA ARG A 32 29.67 8.49 12.02
C ARG A 32 29.30 8.09 10.58
N LYS A 33 30.20 7.44 9.83
CA LYS A 33 29.92 7.05 8.45
C LYS A 33 28.87 5.95 8.38
N GLN A 34 28.98 4.95 9.26
CA GLN A 34 27.99 3.89 9.36
C GLN A 34 26.62 4.40 9.81
N LEU A 35 26.59 5.35 10.76
CA LEU A 35 25.34 5.97 11.21
C LEU A 35 24.64 6.74 10.09
N LEU A 36 25.37 7.53 9.30
CA LEU A 36 24.79 8.25 8.16
C LEU A 36 24.24 7.28 7.10
N ALA A 37 25.02 6.27 6.72
CA ALA A 37 24.58 5.27 5.75
C ALA A 37 23.32 4.53 6.24
N LEU A 38 23.24 4.23 7.54
CA LEU A 38 22.08 3.59 8.14
C LEU A 38 20.83 4.48 8.09
N ILE A 39 20.96 5.78 8.36
CA ILE A 39 19.87 6.75 8.25
C ILE A 39 19.36 6.79 6.81
N ASP A 40 20.26 6.90 5.83
CA ASP A 40 19.91 6.93 4.40
C ASP A 40 19.20 5.65 3.96
N ASP A 41 19.67 4.48 4.41
CA ASP A 41 19.05 3.18 4.15
C ASP A 41 17.62 3.07 4.74
N ILE A 42 17.43 3.58 5.97
CA ILE A 42 16.14 3.60 6.65
C ILE A 42 15.18 4.54 5.92
N GLU A 43 15.59 5.76 5.60
CA GLU A 43 14.76 6.73 4.89
C GLU A 43 14.39 6.22 3.49
N THR A 44 15.32 5.62 2.76
CA THR A 44 15.04 5.01 1.46
C THR A 44 13.97 3.92 1.58
N THR A 45 14.09 3.05 2.58
CA THR A 45 13.12 1.98 2.82
C THR A 45 11.75 2.53 3.22
N ARG A 46 11.72 3.58 4.06
CA ARG A 46 10.50 4.27 4.48
C ARG A 46 9.77 4.91 3.30
N HIS A 47 10.49 5.59 2.41
CA HIS A 47 9.92 6.17 1.20
C HIS A 47 9.32 5.09 0.28
N GLY A 48 9.99 3.95 0.15
CA GLY A 48 9.45 2.79 -0.57
C GLY A 48 8.11 2.33 0.02
N LEU A 49 8.03 2.17 1.34
CA LEU A 49 6.80 1.74 2.03
C LEU A 49 5.65 2.75 1.83
N LEU A 50 5.92 4.06 1.90
CA LEU A 50 4.91 5.08 1.67
C LEU A 50 4.34 5.03 0.23
N ARG A 51 5.19 4.74 -0.76
CA ARG A 51 4.74 4.56 -2.15
C ARG A 51 3.82 3.35 -2.29
N GLU A 52 4.17 2.23 -1.67
CA GLU A 52 3.31 1.03 -1.67
C GLU A 52 1.97 1.31 -0.97
N CYS A 53 1.97 2.01 0.17
CA CYS A 53 0.73 2.42 0.83
C CYS A 53 -0.16 3.28 -0.08
N ALA A 54 0.43 4.27 -0.77
CA ALA A 54 -0.29 5.12 -1.70
C ALA A 54 -0.85 4.34 -2.90
N ALA A 55 -0.11 3.34 -3.41
CA ALA A 55 -0.57 2.46 -4.48
C ALA A 55 -1.78 1.63 -4.03
N ILE A 56 -1.71 1.00 -2.85
CA ILE A 56 -2.81 0.23 -2.26
C ILE A 56 -4.05 1.13 -2.07
N GLU A 57 -3.87 2.34 -1.54
CA GLU A 57 -4.97 3.29 -1.37
C GLU A 57 -5.63 3.65 -2.70
N GLY A 58 -4.84 3.84 -3.76
CA GLY A 58 -5.33 4.07 -5.11
C GLY A 58 -6.16 2.90 -5.65
N GLU A 59 -5.68 1.67 -5.46
CA GLU A 59 -6.40 0.45 -5.85
C GLU A 59 -7.73 0.31 -5.08
N MET A 60 -7.72 0.59 -3.76
CA MET A 60 -8.93 0.57 -2.94
C MET A 60 -9.96 1.59 -3.42
N LYS A 61 -9.56 2.84 -3.67
CA LYS A 61 -10.46 3.89 -4.21
C LYS A 61 -11.07 3.47 -5.54
N GLN A 62 -10.27 2.85 -6.41
CA GLN A 62 -10.75 2.35 -7.70
C GLN A 62 -11.78 1.23 -7.52
N ALA A 63 -11.51 0.28 -6.62
CA ALA A 63 -12.43 -0.81 -6.30
C ALA A 63 -13.76 -0.28 -5.72
N THR A 64 -13.71 0.67 -4.79
CA THR A 64 -14.91 1.33 -4.21
C THR A 64 -15.73 2.05 -5.27
N THR A 65 -15.07 2.73 -6.20
CA THR A 65 -15.73 3.42 -7.31
C THR A 65 -16.49 2.43 -8.20
N ARG A 66 -15.85 1.31 -8.56
CA ARG A 66 -16.50 0.24 -9.34
C ARG A 66 -17.68 -0.37 -8.60
N ALA A 67 -17.51 -0.69 -7.31
CA ALA A 67 -18.59 -1.26 -6.49
C ALA A 67 -19.79 -0.32 -6.40
N THR A 68 -19.54 0.99 -6.23
CA THR A 68 -20.60 2.01 -6.22
C THR A 68 -21.35 2.06 -7.55
N ALA A 69 -20.63 2.04 -8.68
CA ALA A 69 -21.24 2.04 -10.01
C ALA A 69 -22.11 0.80 -10.24
N ILE A 70 -21.64 -0.39 -9.86
CA ILE A 70 -22.40 -1.64 -9.93
C ILE A 70 -23.68 -1.53 -9.09
N GLY A 71 -23.57 -1.04 -7.86
CA GLY A 71 -24.72 -0.85 -6.97
C GLY A 71 -25.75 0.14 -7.52
N ALA A 72 -25.30 1.23 -8.14
CA ALA A 72 -26.18 2.20 -8.79
C ALA A 72 -26.91 1.57 -10.00
N TYR A 73 -26.19 0.83 -10.85
CA TYR A 73 -26.78 0.13 -11.98
C TYR A 73 -27.84 -0.89 -11.53
N LEU A 74 -27.54 -1.69 -10.50
CA LEU A 74 -28.47 -2.66 -9.94
C LEU A 74 -29.75 -1.98 -9.43
N ARG A 75 -29.63 -0.91 -8.64
CA ARG A 75 -30.80 -0.15 -8.14
C ARG A 75 -31.65 0.40 -9.28
N ASN A 76 -31.04 0.98 -10.31
CA ASN A 76 -31.76 1.53 -11.46
C ASN A 76 -32.47 0.41 -12.25
N SER A 77 -31.83 -0.75 -12.40
CA SER A 77 -32.43 -1.91 -13.08
C SER A 77 -33.62 -2.52 -12.33
N GLN A 78 -33.68 -2.37 -11.00
CA GLN A 78 -34.81 -2.82 -10.19
C GLN A 78 -35.95 -1.79 -10.14
N ALA A 79 -35.62 -0.49 -10.11
CA ALA A 79 -36.61 0.58 -10.20
C ALA A 79 -37.42 0.52 -11.51
N GLY A 80 -36.80 0.09 -12.63
CA GLY A 80 -37.50 -0.14 -13.89
C GLY A 80 -38.44 -1.37 -13.90
N ARG A 81 -38.25 -2.35 -13.01
CA ARG A 81 -39.11 -3.54 -12.91
C ARG A 81 -40.33 -3.34 -12.00
N GLY A 82 -40.29 -2.36 -11.09
CA GLY A 82 -41.40 -2.03 -10.20
C GLY A 82 -42.54 -1.21 -10.83
N ARG A 83 -42.35 -0.66 -12.03
CA ARG A 83 -43.36 0.14 -12.73
C ARG A 83 -44.24 -0.75 -13.60
N ARG A 84 -45.07 -1.60 -12.97
CA ARG A 84 -46.24 -2.18 -13.65
C ARG A 84 -47.31 -1.11 -13.74
N HIS A 85 -47.62 -0.69 -14.97
CA HIS A 85 -48.78 0.13 -15.29
C HIS A 85 -50.05 -0.62 -14.83
N ASN A 86 -50.87 0.04 -14.00
CA ASN A 86 -52.29 -0.24 -13.86
C ASN A 86 -53.03 0.56 -14.93
#